data_AF-A0A927N3M4-F1
#
_entry.id   AF-A0A927N3M4-F1
#
_cell.length_a   1.000
_cell.length_b   1.000
_cell.length_c   1.000
_cell.angle_alpha   90.00
_cell.angle_beta   90.00
_cell.angle_gamma   90.00
#
_symmetry.space_group_name_H-M   'P 1'
#
loop_
_entity.id
_entity.type
_entity.pdbx_description
1 polymer ?
#
loop_
_entity_poly.entity_id
_entity_poly.type
_entity_poly.pdbx_seq_one_letter_code
_entity_poly.pdbx_strand_id
1 'polypeptide(L)'
;MKRAMLVGVAALVLLAACGPDSGTVTERKYVRGYTTMSRSCHKSGRSRSCTNHPVRHRACWEIRFRDPNGRTGKDCVTEARYARIKVGDHYQK
;
A
#
# COMPACT_ATOMS: atom_id res chain seq x y z
N MET A 1 0.21 5.58 -52.65
CA MET A 1 -0.39 6.10 -51.40
C MET A 1 -0.32 5.00 -50.34
N LYS A 2 0.65 5.02 -49.42
CA LYS A 2 0.79 4.02 -48.35
C LYS A 2 0.53 4.70 -47.00
N ARG A 3 -0.57 4.33 -46.35
CA ARG A 3 -1.00 4.82 -45.04
C ARG A 3 -0.14 4.14 -43.97
N ALA A 4 0.69 4.91 -43.28
CA ALA A 4 1.33 4.46 -42.05
C ALA A 4 0.38 4.79 -40.89
N MET A 5 -0.27 3.75 -40.37
CA MET A 5 -1.14 3.82 -39.20
C MET A 5 -0.24 3.67 -37.97
N LEU A 6 0.11 4.79 -37.33
CA LEU A 6 0.97 4.81 -36.15
C LEU A 6 0.18 4.32 -34.93
N VAL A 7 0.51 3.08 -34.58
CA VAL A 7 0.47 2.37 -33.29
C VAL A 7 0.10 3.26 -32.08
N GLY A 8 -0.99 2.87 -31.42
CA GLY A 8 -1.43 3.45 -30.16
C GLY A 8 -0.47 3.17 -29.01
N VAL A 9 -0.27 4.19 -28.17
CA VAL A 9 0.38 4.03 -26.87
C VAL A 9 -0.70 4.17 -25.81
N ALA A 10 -1.25 3.03 -25.39
CA ALA A 10 -2.03 2.94 -24.16
C ALA A 10 -1.05 3.11 -22.99
N ALA A 11 -0.97 4.32 -22.44
CA ALA A 11 -0.25 4.58 -21.19
C ALA A 11 -1.00 3.94 -20.02
N LEU A 12 -0.67 2.68 -19.70
CA LEU A 12 -1.05 2.03 -18.45
C LEU A 12 -0.30 2.71 -17.31
N VAL A 13 -0.96 3.69 -16.67
CA VAL A 13 -0.51 4.29 -15.42
C VAL A 13 -0.75 3.26 -14.31
N LEU A 14 0.21 2.34 -14.12
CA LEU A 14 0.28 1.49 -12.93
C LEU A 14 0.76 2.36 -11.76
N LEU A 15 -0.16 3.11 -11.15
CA LEU A 15 0.00 3.69 -9.80
C LEU A 15 -0.08 2.57 -8.75
N ALA A 16 0.80 1.58 -8.89
CA ALA A 16 1.12 0.70 -7.79
C ALA A 16 2.03 1.51 -6.87
N ALA A 17 1.46 2.10 -5.82
CA ALA A 17 2.22 2.49 -4.63
C ALA A 17 2.72 1.21 -3.92
N CYS A 18 3.45 0.37 -4.66
CA CYS A 18 4.16 -0.77 -4.14
C CYS A 18 5.44 -0.24 -3.53
N GLY A 19 5.41 -0.05 -2.20
CA GLY A 19 6.66 -0.11 -1.45
C GLY A 19 7.41 -1.39 -1.82
N PRO A 20 8.75 -1.42 -1.70
CA PRO A 20 9.55 -2.55 -2.13
C PRO A 20 9.07 -3.88 -1.53
N ASP A 21 9.35 -4.99 -2.21
CA ASP A 21 9.02 -6.34 -1.74
C ASP A 21 10.11 -6.96 -0.89
N SER A 22 11.30 -6.34 -0.87
CA SER A 22 12.40 -6.72 0.01
C SER A 22 13.19 -5.51 0.49
N GLY A 23 13.94 -5.70 1.57
CA GLY A 23 14.81 -4.67 2.14
C GLY A 23 15.25 -5.01 3.55
N THR A 24 16.03 -4.13 4.16
CA THR A 24 16.50 -4.28 5.53
C THR A 24 15.44 -3.76 6.51
N VAL A 25 15.09 -4.54 7.52
CA VAL A 25 14.12 -4.14 8.55
C VAL A 25 14.65 -2.97 9.35
N THR A 26 13.87 -1.89 9.41
CA THR A 26 14.22 -0.65 10.10
C THR A 26 13.38 -0.41 11.35
N GLU A 27 12.15 -0.92 11.40
CA GLU A 27 11.23 -0.73 12.52
C GLU A 27 10.34 -1.96 12.67
N ARG A 28 9.94 -2.24 13.91
CA ARG A 28 9.01 -3.31 14.28
C ARG A 28 8.05 -2.75 15.32
N LYS A 29 6.74 -2.99 15.18
CA LYS A 29 5.75 -2.62 16.20
C LYS A 29 4.46 -3.42 16.11
N TYR A 30 3.72 -3.45 17.20
CA TYR A 30 2.31 -3.85 17.19
C TYR A 30 1.42 -2.64 16.89
N VAL A 31 0.55 -2.78 15.89
CA VAL A 31 -0.48 -1.81 15.56
C VAL A 31 -1.82 -2.38 16.03
N ARG A 32 -2.44 -1.70 17.02
CA ARG A 32 -3.77 -2.06 17.49
C ARG A 32 -4.79 -1.85 16.38
N GLY A 33 -5.84 -2.68 16.33
CA GLY A 33 -6.95 -2.45 15.42
C GLY A 33 -7.67 -1.14 15.77
N TYR A 34 -8.10 -0.41 14.74
CA TYR A 34 -8.79 0.88 14.89
C TYR A 34 -9.84 1.07 13.79
N THR A 35 -10.76 2.01 13.99
CA THR A 35 -11.78 2.35 12.99
C THR A 35 -11.58 3.79 12.54
N THR A 36 -11.53 4.01 11.24
CA THR A 36 -11.53 5.35 10.63
C THR A 36 -12.84 5.60 9.89
N MET A 37 -13.18 6.85 9.62
CA MET A 37 -14.30 7.18 8.74
C MET A 37 -13.78 7.46 7.33
N SER A 38 -14.29 6.74 6.34
CA SER A 38 -14.08 7.06 4.92
C SER A 38 -15.30 7.78 4.39
N ARG A 39 -15.09 8.78 3.53
CA ARG A 39 -16.17 9.54 2.89
C ARG A 39 -16.28 9.13 1.43
N SER A 40 -17.42 8.59 1.06
CA SER A 40 -17.79 8.31 -0.33
C SER A 40 -18.72 9.41 -0.82
N CYS A 41 -18.38 10.04 -1.93
CA CYS A 41 -19.22 11.08 -2.53
C CYS A 41 -19.70 10.64 -3.92
N HIS A 42 -21.00 10.82 -4.17
CA HIS A 42 -21.61 10.63 -5.48
C HIS A 42 -22.12 11.97 -6.01
N LYS A 43 -21.97 12.20 -7.32
CA LYS A 43 -22.47 13.40 -8.00
C LYS A 43 -23.57 12.99 -8.97
N SER A 44 -24.74 13.62 -8.87
CA SER A 44 -25.85 13.46 -9.82
C SER A 44 -26.28 14.83 -10.30
N GLY A 45 -26.05 15.13 -11.58
CA GLY A 45 -26.26 16.47 -12.14
C GLY A 45 -25.44 17.54 -11.40
N ARG A 46 -26.14 18.55 -10.85
CA ARG A 46 -25.53 19.63 -10.04
C ARG A 46 -25.43 19.30 -8.55
N SER A 47 -26.06 18.21 -8.10
CA SER A 47 -26.08 17.80 -6.70
C SER A 47 -24.92 16.86 -6.36
N ARG A 48 -24.28 17.09 -5.21
CA ARG A 48 -23.26 16.21 -4.62
C ARG A 48 -23.77 15.70 -3.28
N SER A 49 -23.82 14.39 -3.11
CA SER A 49 -24.11 13.75 -1.83
C SER A 49 -22.87 13.01 -1.35
N CYS A 50 -22.57 13.12 -0.06
CA CYS A 50 -21.44 12.44 0.56
C CYS A 50 -21.90 11.71 1.81
N THR A 51 -21.49 10.46 1.93
CA THR A 51 -21.81 9.59 3.05
C THR A 51 -20.51 9.14 3.70
N ASN A 52 -20.45 9.22 5.03
CA ASN A 52 -19.34 8.66 5.77
C ASN A 52 -19.65 7.21 6.14
N HIS A 53 -18.69 6.32 5.95
CA HIS A 53 -18.80 4.91 6.30
C HIS A 53 -17.60 4.52 7.16
N PRO A 54 -17.81 3.71 8.22
CA PRO A 54 -16.70 3.23 9.03
C PRO A 54 -15.84 2.23 8.23
N VAL A 55 -14.53 2.37 8.33
CA VAL A 55 -13.52 1.44 7.81
C VAL A 55 -12.77 0.86 8.99
N ARG A 56 -12.89 -0.47 9.16
CA ARG A 56 -12.24 -1.20 10.25
C ARG A 56 -10.87 -1.69 9.79
N HIS A 57 -9.83 -1.33 10.54
CA HIS A 57 -8.47 -1.80 10.36
C HIS A 57 -8.19 -2.87 11.42
N ARG A 58 -7.75 -4.05 10.99
CA ARG A 58 -7.41 -5.14 11.92
C ARG A 58 -6.09 -4.84 12.63
N ALA A 59 -5.93 -5.41 13.82
CA ALA A 59 -4.63 -5.38 14.50
C ALA A 59 -3.58 -6.14 13.66
N CYS A 60 -2.33 -5.70 13.76
CA CYS A 60 -1.24 -6.22 12.94
C CYS A 60 0.11 -6.09 13.65
N TRP A 61 0.96 -7.10 13.49
CA TRP A 61 2.39 -7.01 13.81
C TRP A 61 3.11 -6.43 12.59
N GLU A 62 3.30 -5.11 12.60
CA GLU A 62 3.87 -4.36 11.48
C GLU A 62 5.40 -4.41 11.54
N ILE A 63 6.00 -4.72 10.40
CA ILE A 63 7.42 -4.47 10.16
C ILE A 63 7.55 -3.40 9.07
N ARG A 64 8.59 -2.57 9.19
CA ARG A 64 9.00 -1.65 8.14
C ARG A 64 10.41 -2.00 7.71
N PHE A 65 10.66 -1.85 6.42
CA PHE A 65 11.94 -2.17 5.84
C PHE A 65 12.27 -1.19 4.72
N ARG A 66 13.55 -1.05 4.41
CA ARG A 66 14.06 -0.13 3.41
C ARG A 66 14.93 -0.88 2.41
N ASP A 67 14.67 -0.67 1.13
CA ASP A 67 15.50 -1.24 0.07
C ASP A 67 16.81 -0.43 -0.12
N PRO A 68 17.79 -0.93 -0.89
CA PRO A 68 19.04 -0.21 -1.14
C PRO A 68 18.85 1.15 -1.86
N ASN A 69 17.72 1.35 -2.53
CA ASN A 69 17.37 2.61 -3.20
C ASN A 69 16.68 3.60 -2.25
N GLY A 70 16.59 3.29 -0.96
CA GLY A 70 15.98 4.15 0.06
C GLY A 70 14.45 4.10 0.11
N ARG A 71 13.79 3.27 -0.73
CA ARG A 71 12.33 3.14 -0.71
C ARG A 71 11.92 2.37 0.54
N THR A 72 10.81 2.79 1.15
CA THR A 72 10.32 2.18 2.39
C THR A 72 9.11 1.30 2.11
N GLY A 73 9.17 0.06 2.56
CA GLY A 73 8.09 -0.90 2.56
C GLY A 73 7.56 -1.13 3.98
N LYS A 74 6.34 -1.63 4.06
CA LYS A 74 5.75 -2.13 5.31
C LYS A 74 5.00 -3.41 5.02
N ASP A 75 4.94 -4.29 6.01
CA ASP A 75 4.17 -5.52 5.91
C ASP A 75 3.57 -5.93 7.27
N CYS A 76 2.44 -6.63 7.20
CA CYS A 76 1.73 -7.19 8.33
C CYS A 76 2.00 -8.68 8.39
N VAL A 77 2.77 -9.12 9.40
CA VAL A 77 3.16 -10.51 9.55
C VAL A 77 2.42 -11.18 10.72
N THR A 78 2.46 -12.51 10.77
CA THR A 78 1.98 -13.25 11.95
C THR A 78 2.88 -12.97 13.15
N GLU A 79 2.35 -13.13 14.36
CA GLU A 79 3.13 -12.96 15.60
C GLU A 79 4.37 -13.86 15.64
N ALA A 80 4.22 -15.12 15.22
CA ALA A 80 5.33 -16.07 15.15
C ALA A 80 6.42 -15.63 14.15
N ARG A 81 6.05 -15.07 12.99
CA ARG A 81 7.01 -14.50 12.03
C ARG A 81 7.65 -13.23 12.59
N TYR A 82 6.85 -12.36 13.22
CA TYR A 82 7.32 -11.14 13.88
C TYR A 82 8.37 -11.43 14.96
N ALA A 83 8.16 -12.44 15.81
CA ALA A 83 9.08 -12.81 16.89
C ALA A 83 10.47 -13.23 16.40
N ARG A 84 10.57 -13.75 15.17
CA ARG A 84 11.83 -14.22 14.56
C ARG A 84 12.58 -13.12 13.81
N ILE A 85 11.89 -12.09 13.34
CA ILE A 85 12.48 -10.98 12.59
C ILE A 85 13.06 -9.96 13.57
N LYS A 86 14.26 -9.45 13.31
CA LYS A 86 14.92 -8.38 14.07
C LYS A 86 15.13 -7.15 13.20
N VAL A 87 15.33 -5.99 13.84
CA VAL A 87 15.81 -4.80 13.12
C VAL A 87 17.22 -5.09 12.61
N GLY A 88 17.50 -4.74 11.36
CA GLY A 88 18.74 -5.08 10.67
C GLY A 88 18.66 -6.36 9.82
N ASP A 89 17.65 -7.21 10.01
CA ASP A 89 17.48 -8.41 9.18
C ASP A 89 17.09 -8.03 7.76
N HIS A 90 17.51 -8.85 6.79
CA HIS A 90 16.93 -8.79 5.46
C HIS A 90 15.53 -9.41 5.48
N TYR A 91 14.57 -8.68 4.92
CA TYR A 91 13.18 -9.09 4.79
C TYR A 91 12.79 -9.17 3.32
N GLN A 92 12.01 -10.20 3.00
CA GLN A 92 11.31 -10.35 1.73
C GLN A 92 9.90 -10.80 2.06
N LYS A 93 8.90 -10.16 1.44
CA LYS A 93 7.47 -10.43 1.69
C LYS A 93 7.15 -11.91 1.44
#